data_AF-A0A6L5FX68-F1
#
_entry.id   AF-A0A6L5FX68-F1
#
_cell.length_a   1.000
_cell.length_b   1.000
_cell.length_c   1.000
_cell.angle_alpha   90.00
_cell.angle_beta   90.00
_cell.angle_gamma   90.00
#
_symmetry.space_group_name_H-M   'P 1'
#
loop_
_entity.id
_entity.type
_entity.pdbx_description
1 polymer ?
#
loop_
_entity_poly.entity_id
_entity_poly.type
_entity_poly.pdbx_seq_one_letter_code
_entity_poly.pdbx_strand_id
1 'polypeptide(L)'
;MHVARYIVDAVVIEKRSLRDVAAAHGVSKSWVGELVARFRAGGYDALEPRSKAPRSVPVRTSDDTEDRIVRLRKELLGNGFDGGSHTIHYHLSLSEASPPSVSTIWRVLKRRGFVTPQPYKRPRSSYIRFEASLPNERWQSDVTFFELKDGSKVEILNFIDDFSRLCVGSKVLSVTRSPPSTRQAGLGDCPPRS
;
A
#
# COMPACT_ATOMS: atom_id res chain seq x y z
N MET A 1 -12.74 31.70 1.39
CA MET A 1 -11.79 32.82 1.64
C MET A 1 -10.47 32.23 2.11
N HIS A 2 -9.36 32.63 1.50
CA HIS A 2 -8.02 32.11 1.84
C HIS A 2 -7.57 32.71 3.18
N VAL A 3 -7.34 31.88 4.21
CA VAL A 3 -6.98 32.32 5.59
C VAL A 3 -5.81 33.30 5.61
N ALA A 4 -4.83 33.11 4.71
CA ALA A 4 -3.68 33.99 4.59
C ALA A 4 -4.06 35.44 4.20
N ARG A 5 -5.09 35.62 3.36
CA ARG A 5 -5.55 36.93 2.92
C ARG A 5 -6.19 37.70 4.07
N TYR A 6 -7.09 37.04 4.80
CA TYR A 6 -7.72 37.62 5.99
C TYR A 6 -6.69 38.08 7.04
N ILE A 7 -5.68 37.25 7.30
CA ILE A 7 -4.62 37.55 8.26
C ILE A 7 -3.78 38.75 7.84
N VAL A 8 -3.51 38.89 6.54
CA VAL A 8 -2.80 40.06 6.01
C VAL A 8 -3.66 41.32 6.10
N ASP A 9 -4.94 41.25 5.74
CA ASP A 9 -5.86 42.39 5.81
C ASP A 9 -6.00 42.89 7.26
N ALA A 10 -6.10 41.99 8.24
CA ALA A 10 -6.14 42.34 9.66
C ALA A 10 -4.88 43.10 10.14
N VAL A 11 -3.71 42.83 9.56
CA VAL A 11 -2.48 43.54 9.94
C VAL A 11 -2.29 44.83 9.12
N VAL A 12 -2.57 44.81 7.83
CA VAL A 12 -2.26 45.91 6.91
C VAL A 12 -3.37 46.97 6.89
N ILE A 13 -4.63 46.54 6.88
CA ILE A 13 -5.80 47.43 6.80
C ILE A 13 -6.25 47.82 8.21
N GLU A 14 -6.48 46.82 9.08
CA GLU A 14 -6.98 47.08 10.45
C GLU A 14 -5.87 47.53 11.41
N LYS A 15 -4.61 47.56 10.96
CA LYS A 15 -3.41 47.95 11.74
C LYS A 15 -3.25 47.21 13.07
N ARG A 16 -3.77 45.99 13.17
CA ARG A 16 -3.62 45.15 14.37
C ARG A 16 -2.20 44.65 14.50
N SER A 17 -1.75 44.44 15.74
CA SER A 17 -0.39 43.93 15.96
C SER A 17 -0.26 42.48 15.47
N LEU A 18 0.93 42.12 14.98
CA LEU A 18 1.24 40.74 14.58
C LEU A 18 0.97 39.72 15.68
N ARG A 19 1.15 40.12 16.95
CA ARG A 19 0.94 39.25 18.12
C ARG A 19 -0.54 38.96 18.33
N ASP A 20 -1.39 39.99 18.24
CA ASP A 20 -2.82 39.84 18.49
C ASP A 20 -3.50 39.03 17.38
N VAL A 21 -3.09 39.26 16.13
CA VAL A 21 -3.56 38.47 14.98
C VAL A 21 -3.10 37.01 15.10
N ALA A 22 -1.83 36.78 15.47
CA ALA A 22 -1.34 35.42 15.70
C ALA A 22 -2.13 34.67 16.78
N ALA A 23 -2.40 35.31 17.92
CA ALA A 23 -3.16 34.73 19.01
C ALA A 23 -4.63 34.45 18.62
N ALA A 24 -5.29 35.39 17.94
CA ALA A 24 -6.69 35.26 17.52
C ALA A 24 -6.91 34.11 16.51
N HIS A 25 -5.89 33.75 15.73
CA HIS A 25 -5.98 32.71 14.71
C HIS A 25 -5.24 31.41 15.04
N GLY A 26 -4.65 31.31 16.24
CA GLY A 26 -3.91 30.11 16.66
C GLY A 26 -2.68 29.80 15.81
N VAL A 27 -2.02 30.84 15.25
CA VAL A 27 -0.84 30.70 14.39
C VAL A 27 0.37 31.38 15.02
N SER A 28 1.58 31.11 14.50
CA SER A 28 2.78 31.73 15.03
C SER A 28 2.94 33.18 14.52
N LYS A 29 3.46 34.07 15.38
CA LYS A 29 3.80 35.46 15.01
C LYS A 29 4.75 35.51 13.81
N SER A 30 5.72 34.58 13.75
CA SER A 30 6.68 34.48 12.65
C SER A 30 5.99 34.24 11.31
N TRP A 31 5.02 33.31 11.27
CA TRP A 31 4.27 33.00 10.07
C TRP A 31 3.39 34.18 9.61
N VAL A 32 2.74 34.89 10.53
CA VAL A 32 2.00 36.13 10.21
C VAL A 32 2.94 37.19 9.63
N GLY A 33 4.13 37.37 10.23
CA GLY A 33 5.16 38.28 9.72
C GLY A 33 5.63 37.91 8.31
N GLU A 34 5.82 36.63 8.02
CA GLU A 34 6.20 36.14 6.69
C GLU A 34 5.10 36.43 5.65
N LEU A 35 3.82 36.24 5.99
CA LEU A 35 2.71 36.56 5.10
C LEU A 35 2.66 38.06 4.77
N VAL A 36 2.83 38.93 5.77
CA VAL A 36 2.86 40.38 5.55
C VAL A 36 4.06 40.79 4.69
N ALA A 37 5.24 40.19 4.92
CA ALA A 37 6.41 40.44 4.10
C ALA A 37 6.18 40.04 2.63
N ARG A 38 5.57 38.87 2.39
CA ARG A 38 5.20 38.41 1.04
C ARG A 38 4.19 39.34 0.37
N PHE A 39 3.16 39.76 1.11
CA PHE A 39 2.17 40.72 0.61
C PHE A 39 2.81 42.06 0.21
N ARG A 40 3.71 42.59 1.04
CA ARG A 40 4.44 43.84 0.71
C ARG A 40 5.34 43.68 -0.52
N ALA A 41 5.87 42.49 -0.76
CA ALA A 41 6.77 42.22 -1.88
C ALA A 41 6.05 41.96 -3.21
N GLY A 42 4.83 41.41 -3.20
CA GLY A 42 4.15 40.98 -4.43
C GLY A 42 2.63 40.91 -4.37
N GLY A 43 2.02 41.66 -3.45
CA GLY A 43 0.57 41.75 -3.32
C GLY A 43 -0.09 40.43 -2.92
N TYR A 44 -1.39 40.29 -3.25
CA TYR A 44 -2.17 39.11 -2.91
C TYR A 44 -1.69 37.84 -3.61
N ASP A 45 -1.15 37.95 -4.83
CA ASP A 45 -0.64 36.81 -5.60
C ASP A 45 0.55 36.14 -4.90
N ALA A 46 1.33 36.91 -4.14
CA ALA A 46 2.45 36.39 -3.36
C ALA A 46 2.04 35.56 -2.12
N LEU A 47 0.74 35.56 -1.76
CA LEU A 47 0.20 34.75 -0.67
C LEU A 47 -0.18 33.33 -1.11
N GLU A 48 -0.21 33.08 -2.41
CA GLU A 48 -0.48 31.74 -2.93
C GLU A 48 0.60 30.74 -2.48
N PRO A 49 0.21 29.53 -2.05
CA PRO A 49 1.16 28.51 -1.63
C PRO A 49 2.15 28.18 -2.75
N ARG A 50 3.41 28.57 -2.57
CA ARG A 50 4.49 28.14 -3.47
C ARG A 50 4.74 26.65 -3.30
N SER A 51 5.10 25.98 -4.39
CA SER A 51 5.52 24.58 -4.35
C SER A 51 6.64 24.40 -3.33
N LYS A 52 6.44 23.46 -2.38
CA LYS A 52 7.45 23.03 -1.41
C LYS A 52 8.37 21.95 -1.97
N ALA A 53 8.21 21.59 -3.25
CA ALA A 53 9.02 20.56 -3.86
C ALA A 53 10.50 21.00 -3.94
N PRO A 54 11.45 20.11 -3.65
CA PRO A 54 12.87 20.38 -3.89
C PRO A 54 13.10 20.82 -5.33
N ARG A 55 13.90 21.89 -5.53
CA ARG A 55 14.21 22.43 -6.87
C ARG A 55 14.98 21.43 -7.75
N SER A 56 15.73 20.52 -7.14
CA SER A 56 16.37 19.39 -7.83
C SER A 56 16.37 18.15 -6.93
N VAL A 57 16.28 16.97 -7.56
CA VAL A 57 16.47 15.68 -6.91
C VAL A 57 17.69 15.04 -7.58
N PRO A 58 18.88 15.08 -6.96
CA PRO A 58 20.14 14.63 -7.58
C PRO A 58 20.12 13.15 -8.01
N VAL A 59 19.29 12.33 -7.37
CA VAL A 59 19.17 10.88 -7.60
C VAL A 59 17.92 10.56 -8.43
N ARG A 60 17.52 11.47 -9.31
CA ARG A 60 16.42 11.18 -10.24
C ARG A 60 16.95 10.22 -11.31
N THR A 61 16.29 9.07 -11.46
CA THR A 61 16.49 8.17 -12.59
C THR A 61 16.36 8.96 -13.90
N SER A 62 17.29 8.76 -14.84
CA SER A 62 17.25 9.47 -16.12
C SER A 62 15.97 9.11 -16.88
N ASP A 63 15.44 10.05 -17.65
CA ASP A 63 14.22 9.82 -18.43
C ASP A 63 14.41 8.66 -19.44
N ASP A 64 15.63 8.46 -19.95
CA ASP A 64 16.00 7.32 -20.80
C ASP A 64 15.82 5.95 -20.10
N THR A 65 16.32 5.82 -18.88
CA THR A 65 16.13 4.59 -18.08
C THR A 65 14.64 4.37 -17.78
N GLU A 66 13.88 5.44 -17.52
CA GLU A 66 12.43 5.32 -17.31
C GLU A 66 11.69 4.83 -18.55
N ASP A 67 12.00 5.41 -19.72
CA ASP A 67 11.37 5.03 -20.98
C ASP A 67 11.73 3.60 -21.38
N ARG A 68 12.96 3.15 -21.07
CA ARG A 68 13.39 1.76 -21.28
C ARG A 68 12.62 0.78 -20.40
N ILE A 69 12.44 1.10 -19.11
CA ILE A 69 11.60 0.30 -18.19
C ILE A 69 10.17 0.15 -18.75
N VAL A 70 9.59 1.25 -19.23
CA VAL A 70 8.22 1.25 -19.78
C VAL A 70 8.14 0.44 -21.07
N ARG A 71 9.13 0.57 -21.97
CA ARG A 71 9.19 -0.19 -23.21
C ARG A 71 9.27 -1.69 -22.95
N LEU A 72 10.20 -2.10 -22.10
CA LEU A 72 10.39 -3.50 -21.74
C LEU A 72 9.14 -4.09 -21.07
N ARG A 73 8.45 -3.32 -20.22
CA ARG A 73 7.15 -3.75 -19.67
C ARG A 73 6.13 -4.04 -20.78
N LYS A 74 6.01 -3.16 -21.77
CA LYS A 74 5.06 -3.34 -22.88
C LYS A 74 5.41 -4.55 -23.74
N GLU A 75 6.69 -4.75 -24.03
CA GLU A 75 7.19 -5.92 -24.77
C GLU A 75 6.89 -7.22 -24.03
N LEU A 76 7.20 -7.29 -22.73
CA LEU A 76 6.92 -8.48 -21.91
C LEU A 76 5.42 -8.81 -21.86
N LEU A 77 4.57 -7.81 -21.65
CA LEU A 77 3.12 -8.00 -21.66
C LEU A 77 2.59 -8.39 -23.05
N GLY A 78 3.13 -7.80 -24.12
CA GLY A 78 2.78 -8.14 -25.49
C GLY A 78 3.14 -9.59 -25.86
N ASN A 79 4.19 -10.12 -25.24
CA ASN A 79 4.65 -11.50 -25.40
C ASN A 79 3.98 -12.49 -24.41
N GLY A 80 3.03 -12.04 -23.59
CA GLY A 80 2.32 -12.88 -22.63
C GLY A 80 3.07 -13.21 -21.33
N PHE A 81 4.21 -12.56 -21.06
CA PHE A 81 4.94 -12.67 -19.80
C PHE A 81 4.41 -11.69 -18.74
N ASP A 82 4.83 -11.85 -17.49
CA ASP A 82 4.51 -10.88 -16.44
C ASP A 82 5.34 -9.59 -16.60
N GLY A 83 4.67 -8.44 -16.60
CA GLY A 83 5.33 -7.12 -16.71
C GLY A 83 5.84 -6.59 -15.37
N GLY A 84 6.11 -7.47 -14.39
CA GLY A 84 6.41 -7.11 -13.00
C GLY A 84 7.78 -6.44 -12.85
N SER A 85 7.98 -5.71 -11.74
CA SER A 85 9.28 -5.05 -11.48
C SER A 85 10.43 -6.03 -11.33
N HIS A 86 10.18 -7.25 -10.82
CA HIS A 86 11.18 -8.32 -10.74
C HIS A 86 11.56 -8.86 -12.12
N THR A 87 10.57 -9.13 -12.97
CA THR A 87 10.78 -9.63 -14.33
C THR A 87 11.54 -8.60 -15.17
N ILE A 88 11.13 -7.35 -15.11
CA ILE A 88 11.84 -6.24 -15.77
C ILE A 88 13.28 -6.14 -15.26
N HIS A 89 13.50 -6.22 -13.95
CA HIS A 89 14.85 -6.19 -13.39
C HIS A 89 15.71 -7.34 -13.91
N TYR A 90 15.18 -8.56 -13.95
CA TYR A 90 15.84 -9.72 -14.52
C TYR A 90 16.25 -9.48 -15.97
N HIS A 91 15.34 -9.04 -16.83
CA HIS A 91 15.66 -8.76 -18.24
C HIS A 91 16.66 -7.62 -18.43
N LEU A 92 16.58 -6.56 -17.62
CA LEU A 92 17.58 -5.48 -17.66
C LEU A 92 18.97 -5.99 -17.23
N SER A 93 19.05 -6.84 -16.20
CA SER A 93 20.30 -7.41 -15.71
C SER A 93 21.04 -8.28 -16.73
N LEU A 94 20.34 -8.83 -17.73
CA LEU A 94 20.96 -9.58 -18.83
C LEU A 94 21.66 -8.67 -19.86
N SER A 95 21.29 -7.38 -19.91
CA SER A 95 21.75 -6.46 -20.95
C SER A 95 22.51 -5.23 -20.42
N GLU A 96 22.51 -5.01 -19.11
CA GLU A 96 23.08 -3.82 -18.47
C GLU A 96 24.02 -4.20 -17.32
N ALA A 97 25.15 -3.52 -17.22
CA ALA A 97 26.12 -3.73 -16.14
C ALA A 97 25.63 -3.22 -14.77
N SER A 98 24.71 -2.24 -14.76
CA SER A 98 24.15 -1.66 -13.54
C SER A 98 22.67 -1.36 -13.72
N PRO A 99 21.80 -2.39 -13.69
CA PRO A 99 20.38 -2.21 -13.88
C PRO A 99 19.75 -1.48 -12.67
N PRO A 100 18.69 -0.70 -12.86
CA PRO A 100 17.96 -0.10 -11.76
C PRO A 100 17.39 -1.17 -10.83
N SER A 101 17.41 -0.89 -9.52
CA SER A 101 16.84 -1.80 -8.52
C SER A 101 15.35 -2.06 -8.78
N VAL A 102 14.84 -3.21 -8.33
CA VAL A 102 13.40 -3.55 -8.38
C VAL A 102 12.54 -2.43 -7.79
N SER A 103 12.98 -1.83 -6.68
CA SER A 103 12.29 -0.71 -6.05
C SER A 103 12.25 0.54 -6.93
N THR A 104 13.34 0.85 -7.62
CA THR A 104 13.40 1.95 -8.59
C THR A 104 12.42 1.70 -9.73
N ILE A 105 12.45 0.50 -10.32
CA ILE A 105 11.55 0.10 -11.41
C ILE A 105 10.09 0.25 -10.98
N TRP A 106 9.71 -0.26 -9.80
CA TRP A 106 8.36 -0.11 -9.28
C TRP A 106 7.93 1.36 -9.11
N ARG A 107 8.82 2.22 -8.57
CA ARG A 107 8.52 3.65 -8.42
C ARG A 107 8.33 4.35 -9.77
N VAL A 108 9.16 4.00 -10.76
CA VAL A 108 9.03 4.51 -12.14
C VAL A 108 7.69 4.10 -12.72
N LEU A 109 7.35 2.81 -12.68
CA LEU A 109 6.07 2.29 -13.19
C LEU A 109 4.87 2.95 -12.50
N LYS A 110 4.93 3.14 -11.18
CA LYS A 110 3.89 3.83 -10.42
C LYS A 110 3.74 5.29 -10.84
N ARG A 111 4.84 6.04 -10.94
CA ARG A 111 4.83 7.45 -11.37
C ARG A 111 4.35 7.61 -12.81
N ARG A 112 4.68 6.68 -13.69
CA ARG A 112 4.26 6.64 -15.10
C ARG A 112 2.85 6.04 -15.31
N GLY A 113 2.13 5.71 -14.23
CA GLY A 113 0.73 5.27 -14.29
C GLY A 113 0.50 3.80 -14.66
N PHE A 114 1.54 2.96 -14.67
CA PHE A 114 1.45 1.53 -15.02
C PHE A 114 1.06 0.63 -13.83
N VAL A 115 0.97 1.18 -12.63
CA VAL A 115 0.54 0.46 -11.42
C VAL A 115 -0.78 1.07 -10.95
N THR A 116 -1.86 0.33 -11.11
CA THR A 116 -3.14 0.67 -10.48
C THR A 116 -3.01 0.43 -8.98
N PRO A 117 -3.16 1.46 -8.13
CA PRO A 117 -3.14 1.25 -6.70
C PRO A 117 -4.33 0.34 -6.32
N GLN A 118 -4.04 -0.78 -5.67
CA GLN A 118 -5.08 -1.57 -5.01
C GLN A 118 -5.76 -0.65 -3.99
N PRO A 119 -7.11 -0.58 -3.94
CA PRO A 119 -7.79 0.13 -2.87
C PRO A 119 -7.26 -0.36 -1.51
N TYR A 120 -7.01 0.59 -0.60
CA TYR A 120 -6.56 0.27 0.75
C TYR A 120 -7.47 -0.78 1.38
N LYS A 121 -6.89 -1.65 2.24
CA LYS A 121 -7.68 -2.53 3.11
C LYS A 121 -8.83 -1.72 3.72
N ARG A 122 -10.03 -2.30 3.72
CA ARG A 122 -11.26 -1.67 4.21
C ARG A 122 -10.96 -0.98 5.54
N PRO A 123 -11.34 0.30 5.72
CA PRO A 123 -11.02 1.02 6.94
C PRO A 123 -11.55 0.24 8.16
N ARG A 124 -10.76 0.16 9.24
CA ARG A 124 -11.14 -0.60 10.45
C ARG A 124 -12.48 -0.14 11.04
N SER A 125 -12.88 1.10 10.80
CA SER A 125 -14.20 1.65 11.18
C SER A 125 -15.39 0.97 10.51
N SER A 126 -15.17 0.25 9.41
CA SER A 126 -16.21 -0.52 8.71
C SER A 126 -16.38 -1.95 9.22
N TYR A 127 -15.61 -2.34 10.24
CA TYR A 127 -15.70 -3.68 10.82
C TYR A 127 -16.93 -3.73 11.71
N ILE A 128 -17.91 -4.55 11.35
CA ILE A 128 -19.00 -4.92 12.25
C ILE A 128 -18.54 -6.09 13.13
N ARG A 129 -18.90 -6.07 14.41
CA ARG A 129 -18.70 -7.25 15.26
C ARG A 129 -19.70 -8.31 14.81
N PHE A 130 -19.18 -9.43 14.32
CA PHE A 130 -19.96 -10.63 14.12
C PHE A 130 -19.98 -11.36 15.46
N GLU A 131 -21.02 -11.08 16.25
CA GLU A 131 -21.25 -11.68 17.56
C GLU A 131 -22.72 -12.12 17.60
N ALA A 132 -22.98 -13.36 18.01
CA ALA A 132 -24.34 -13.81 18.34
C ALA A 132 -24.96 -12.93 19.43
N SER A 133 -26.29 -12.81 19.44
CA SER A 133 -27.00 -12.01 20.46
C SER A 133 -27.34 -12.82 21.71
N LEU A 134 -27.42 -14.15 21.59
CA LEU A 134 -27.77 -15.06 22.68
C LEU A 134 -26.82 -16.27 22.76
N PRO A 135 -26.63 -16.87 23.96
CA PRO A 135 -25.95 -18.15 24.10
C PRO A 135 -26.62 -19.24 23.25
N ASN A 136 -25.83 -20.12 22.64
CA ASN A 136 -26.26 -21.21 21.74
C ASN A 136 -26.99 -20.78 20.47
N GLU A 137 -27.00 -19.49 20.12
CA GLU A 137 -27.57 -19.02 18.85
C GLU A 137 -26.65 -19.36 17.66
N ARG A 138 -25.33 -19.32 17.88
CA ARG A 138 -24.33 -19.65 16.86
C ARG A 138 -23.10 -20.28 17.48
N TRP A 139 -22.68 -21.41 16.90
CA TRP A 139 -21.41 -22.04 17.20
C TRP A 139 -20.43 -21.84 16.06
N GLN A 140 -19.18 -21.54 16.40
CA GLN A 140 -18.06 -21.51 15.49
C GLN A 140 -17.25 -22.80 15.65
N SER A 141 -16.93 -23.45 14.53
CA SER A 141 -15.95 -24.54 14.49
C SER A 141 -14.58 -24.00 14.05
N ASP A 142 -13.53 -24.33 14.80
CA ASP A 142 -12.14 -24.02 14.43
C ASP A 142 -11.28 -25.28 14.53
N VAL A 143 -10.30 -25.42 13.63
CA VAL A 143 -9.39 -26.57 13.60
C VAL A 143 -7.97 -26.11 13.83
N THR A 144 -7.37 -26.59 14.92
CA THR A 144 -5.96 -26.36 15.23
C THR A 144 -5.14 -27.58 14.85
N PHE A 145 -4.18 -27.41 13.95
CA PHE A 145 -3.19 -28.45 13.64
C PHE A 145 -2.16 -28.53 14.75
N PHE A 146 -1.89 -29.73 15.24
CA PHE A 146 -0.92 -29.97 16.30
C PHE A 146 -0.07 -31.21 16.00
N GLU A 147 1.19 -31.19 16.43
CA GLU A 147 2.11 -32.33 16.33
C GLU A 147 2.39 -32.85 17.75
N LEU A 148 2.10 -34.13 17.98
CA LEU A 148 2.35 -34.80 19.25
C LEU A 148 3.85 -35.10 19.41
N LYS A 149 4.26 -35.40 20.64
CA LYS A 149 5.67 -35.67 20.97
C LYS A 149 6.28 -36.83 20.18
N ASP A 150 5.46 -37.79 19.75
CA ASP A 150 5.86 -38.93 18.93
C ASP A 150 5.93 -38.61 17.42
N GLY A 151 5.72 -37.34 17.03
CA GLY A 151 5.73 -36.88 15.64
C GLY A 151 4.42 -37.12 14.89
N SER A 152 3.41 -37.72 15.53
CA SER A 152 2.10 -37.88 14.90
C SER A 152 1.38 -36.53 14.81
N LYS A 153 0.71 -36.29 13.67
CA LYS A 153 -0.05 -35.06 13.41
C LYS A 153 -1.52 -35.28 13.69
N VAL A 154 -2.13 -34.35 14.40
CA VAL A 154 -3.55 -34.37 14.76
C VAL A 154 -4.22 -33.05 14.42
N GLU A 155 -5.54 -33.10 14.27
CA GLU A 155 -6.42 -31.95 14.09
C GLU A 155 -7.32 -31.84 15.33
N ILE A 156 -7.22 -30.72 16.05
CA ILE A 156 -8.08 -30.44 17.20
C ILE A 156 -9.26 -29.61 16.70
N LEU A 157 -10.42 -30.25 16.56
CA LEU A 157 -11.67 -29.60 16.20
C LEU A 157 -12.33 -29.05 17.46
N ASN A 158 -12.44 -27.73 17.57
CA ASN A 158 -13.12 -27.03 18.65
C ASN A 158 -14.45 -26.48 18.17
N PHE A 159 -15.49 -26.63 18.99
CA PHE A 159 -16.78 -25.95 18.86
C PHE A 159 -16.89 -24.92 19.98
N ILE A 160 -17.04 -23.66 19.60
CA ILE A 160 -17.08 -22.54 20.52
C ILE A 160 -18.40 -21.80 20.33
N ASP A 161 -19.13 -21.57 21.41
CA ASP A 161 -20.29 -20.68 21.41
C ASP A 161 -19.84 -19.24 21.18
N ASP A 162 -20.35 -18.58 20.14
CA ASP A 162 -19.85 -17.28 19.70
C ASP A 162 -20.16 -16.16 20.70
N PHE A 163 -21.28 -16.25 21.44
CA PHE A 163 -21.65 -15.25 22.45
C PHE A 163 -20.85 -15.43 23.74
N SER A 164 -20.95 -16.59 24.39
CA SER A 164 -20.33 -16.82 25.70
C SER A 164 -18.82 -17.09 25.63
N ARG A 165 -18.29 -17.37 24.44
CA ARG A 165 -16.92 -17.87 24.19
C ARG A 165 -16.62 -19.19 24.90
N LEU A 166 -17.65 -19.92 25.31
CA LEU A 166 -17.50 -21.25 25.92
C LEU A 166 -17.12 -22.28 24.84
N CYS A 167 -16.07 -23.06 25.10
CA CYS A 167 -15.78 -24.25 24.30
C CYS A 167 -16.79 -25.35 24.69
N VAL A 168 -17.79 -25.58 23.83
CA VAL A 168 -18.86 -26.55 24.06
C VAL A 168 -18.44 -27.98 23.68
N GLY A 169 -17.39 -28.11 22.88
CA GLY A 169 -16.83 -29.41 22.52
C GLY A 169 -15.44 -29.28 21.91
N SER A 170 -14.58 -30.24 22.23
CA SER A 170 -13.26 -30.38 21.60
C SER A 170 -13.01 -31.84 21.27
N LYS A 171 -12.62 -32.12 20.04
CA LYS A 171 -12.34 -33.48 19.57
C LYS A 171 -11.03 -33.51 18.80
N VAL A 172 -10.17 -34.45 19.19
CA VAL A 172 -8.93 -34.73 18.47
C VAL A 172 -9.22 -35.75 17.38
N LEU A 173 -8.81 -35.42 16.16
CA LEU A 173 -8.97 -36.24 14.97
C LEU A 173 -7.60 -36.53 14.34
N SER A 174 -7.47 -37.70 13.72
CA SER A 174 -6.32 -37.99 12.86
C SER A 174 -6.37 -37.13 11.60
N VAL A 175 -5.23 -36.58 11.18
CA VAL A 175 -5.15 -35.77 9.94
C VAL A 175 -5.65 -36.58 8.75
N THR A 176 -6.70 -36.08 8.09
CA THR A 176 -7.21 -36.69 6.86
C THR A 176 -6.54 -35.99 5.67
N ARG A 177 -5.63 -36.69 4.99
CA ARG A 177 -5.06 -36.19 3.74
C ARG A 177 -5.98 -36.62 2.59
N SER A 178 -6.39 -35.67 1.75
CA SER A 178 -6.88 -36.03 0.41
C SER A 178 -5.80 -36.88 -0.27
N PRO A 179 -6.17 -37.96 -1.00
CA PRO A 179 -5.19 -38.65 -1.82
C PRO A 179 -4.52 -37.63 -2.74
N PRO A 180 -3.20 -37.71 -2.94
CA PRO A 180 -2.51 -36.77 -3.81
C PRO A 180 -3.22 -36.79 -5.17
N SER A 181 -3.69 -35.63 -5.61
CA SER A 181 -4.21 -35.49 -6.97
C SER A 181 -3.11 -35.97 -7.91
N THR A 182 -3.35 -37.05 -8.63
CA THR A 182 -2.44 -37.55 -9.65
C THR A 182 -2.13 -36.39 -10.58
N ARG A 183 -0.91 -35.86 -10.54
CA ARG A 183 -0.42 -35.00 -11.63
C ARG A 183 -0.62 -35.84 -12.89
N GLN A 184 -1.39 -35.35 -13.86
CA GLN A 184 -1.42 -35.94 -15.19
C GLN A 184 0.03 -36.11 -15.63
N ALA A 185 0.49 -37.36 -15.72
CA ALA A 185 1.71 -37.70 -16.40
C ALA A 185 1.54 -37.19 -17.83
N GLY A 186 2.49 -36.37 -18.27
CA GLY A 186 2.53 -35.85 -19.63
C GLY A 186 2.41 -36.99 -20.63
N LEU A 187 1.75 -36.67 -21.75
CA LEU A 187 1.61 -37.50 -22.93
C LEU A 187 2.93 -38.22 -23.26
N GLY A 188 2.82 -39.51 -23.56
CA GLY A 188 3.93 -40.43 -23.72
C GLY A 188 4.91 -40.09 -24.84
N ASP A 189 6.14 -40.50 -24.61
CA ASP A 189 7.15 -40.70 -25.64
C ASP A 189 6.64 -41.75 -26.64
N CYS A 190 6.52 -41.32 -27.89
CA CYS A 190 6.29 -42.19 -29.03
C CYS A 190 7.62 -42.86 -29.40
N PRO A 191 7.74 -44.20 -29.41
CA PRO A 191 8.99 -44.84 -29.81
C PRO A 191 9.21 -44.67 -31.33
N PRO A 192 10.46 -44.50 -31.78
CA PRO A 192 10.74 -44.42 -33.20
C PRO A 192 10.45 -45.77 -33.86
N ARG A 193 9.77 -45.72 -35.00
CA ARG A 193 9.60 -46.87 -35.88
C ARG A 193 10.93 -47.18 -36.57
N SER A 194 11.42 -48.40 -36.39
CA SER A 194 12.28 -49.12 -37.33
C SER A 194 11.99 -50.61 -37.20
#